data_AF-C6C045-F1
#
_entry.id   AF-C6C045-F1
#
_cell.length_a   1.000
_cell.length_b   1.000
_cell.length_c   1.000
_cell.angle_alpha   90.00
_cell.angle_beta   90.00
_cell.angle_gamma   90.00
#
_symmetry.space_group_name_H-M   'P 1'
#
loop_
_entity.id
_entity.type
_entity.pdbx_description
1 polymer ?
#
loop_
_entity_poly.entity_id
_entity_poly.type
_entity_poly.pdbx_seq_one_letter_code
_entity_poly.pdbx_strand_id
1 'polypeptide(L)'
;MKFDYIYNINDIEFGSDVVIYGSGEVGQGLFAAIKKERKDIIVSCFMDSYKTSGAIGSVPVVNVADVHKYERCIIIIASIFFKEISDILVSFGCSSFYIYSQIDRSYDVYDDFNMIDKSKMSILKTIPSLNNDRVFYVFNIALDKDAQKRFFSCLGGNVILPAGSCFVTNLNNDLRGRLNEYDCAKYDAFCIIDIDGKLDKLAEIAKLITCDFGKEVSLFRRIPSSRNFSVIEGKKLLFLEICKNGLSSTEFILEQLFRKYENQCVHYKKQRNYGEISISYFDEYTKFAIVRNPYTRLASVYSHVMRVAPDEFFYPVFKKYFSPFNFDNFCRFIADCPDEFSDVHFMSQTAHLTLPEGLRDDFTLLRLENFADDMKSFFSALGEDIEIPHKNKSRPDKVDYIKDYYTPELIKLVNERYKDDFINFGYEFL
;
A
#
# COMPACT_ATOMS: atom_id res chain seq x y z
N MET A 1 19.97 7.66 -16.36
CA MET A 1 19.43 7.12 -17.62
C MET A 1 18.08 7.78 -17.86
N LYS A 2 17.80 8.27 -19.08
CA LYS A 2 16.43 8.68 -19.43
C LYS A 2 15.68 7.41 -19.81
N PHE A 3 14.47 7.23 -19.27
CA PHE A 3 13.66 6.04 -19.52
C PHE A 3 12.54 6.36 -20.49
N ASP A 4 12.23 5.40 -21.36
CA ASP A 4 11.04 5.43 -22.19
C ASP A 4 9.91 4.68 -21.47
N TYR A 5 8.71 5.25 -21.52
CA TYR A 5 7.58 4.79 -20.69
C TYR A 5 6.42 4.29 -21.56
N ILE A 6 5.76 3.24 -21.08
CA ILE A 6 4.46 2.76 -21.56
C ILE A 6 3.49 3.03 -20.42
N TYR A 7 2.51 3.89 -20.68
CA TYR A 7 1.46 4.26 -19.71
C TYR A 7 0.18 3.47 -19.93
N ASN A 8 -0.04 3.02 -21.17
CA ASN A 8 -1.19 2.24 -21.59
C ASN A 8 -0.77 1.11 -22.53
N ILE A 9 -1.52 0.00 -22.55
CA ILE A 9 -1.30 -1.09 -23.50
C ILE A 9 -1.41 -0.66 -24.98
N ASN A 10 -2.06 0.47 -25.26
CA ASN A 10 -2.15 1.08 -26.59
C ASN A 10 -0.86 1.76 -27.03
N ASP A 11 0.06 2.04 -26.11
CA ASP A 11 1.39 2.57 -26.44
C ASP A 11 2.32 1.47 -26.99
N ILE A 12 1.93 0.19 -26.84
CA ILE A 12 2.66 -0.94 -27.41
C ILE A 12 2.33 -1.03 -28.90
N GLU A 13 3.38 -1.07 -29.72
CA GLU A 13 3.29 -1.21 -31.17
C GLU A 13 2.42 -2.41 -31.59
N PHE A 14 1.72 -2.26 -32.71
CA PHE A 14 0.81 -3.28 -33.21
C PHE A 14 1.56 -4.53 -33.68
N GLY A 15 1.10 -5.70 -33.25
CA GLY A 15 1.68 -6.98 -33.69
C GLY A 15 3.04 -7.33 -33.06
N SER A 16 3.46 -6.62 -32.01
CA SER A 16 4.76 -6.84 -31.38
C SER A 16 4.83 -8.14 -30.56
N ASP A 17 6.02 -8.74 -30.55
CA ASP A 17 6.42 -9.73 -29.56
C ASP A 17 7.00 -9.01 -28.34
N VAL A 18 6.50 -9.33 -27.15
CA VAL A 18 6.81 -8.64 -25.91
C VAL A 18 7.38 -9.61 -24.87
N VAL A 19 8.41 -9.15 -24.17
CA VAL A 19 8.87 -9.74 -22.90
C VAL A 19 8.44 -8.85 -21.76
N ILE A 20 7.72 -9.41 -20.80
CA ILE A 20 7.35 -8.69 -19.57
C ILE A 20 8.40 -9.00 -18.50
N TYR A 21 9.27 -8.05 -18.21
CA TYR A 21 10.26 -8.16 -17.13
C TYR A 21 9.60 -7.80 -15.80
N GLY A 22 9.37 -8.82 -14.98
CA GLY A 22 8.65 -8.70 -13.70
C GLY A 22 7.50 -9.69 -13.63
N SER A 23 7.71 -10.81 -12.93
CA SER A 23 6.69 -11.85 -12.76
C SER A 23 5.69 -11.57 -11.62
N GLY A 24 5.77 -10.38 -11.00
CA GLY A 24 4.92 -9.93 -9.91
C GLY A 24 3.56 -9.40 -10.37
N GLU A 25 2.83 -8.74 -9.46
CA GLU A 25 1.46 -8.29 -9.70
C GLU A 25 1.35 -7.33 -10.90
N VAL A 26 2.25 -6.36 -11.00
CA VAL A 26 2.23 -5.35 -12.08
C VAL A 26 2.37 -6.00 -13.45
N GLY A 27 3.33 -6.93 -13.61
CA GLY A 27 3.53 -7.67 -14.85
C GLY A 27 2.39 -8.63 -15.19
N GLN A 28 1.83 -9.32 -14.20
CA GLN A 28 0.66 -10.18 -14.42
C GLN A 28 -0.58 -9.35 -14.80
N GLY A 29 -0.75 -8.16 -14.22
CA GLY A 29 -1.80 -7.21 -14.60
C GLY A 29 -1.65 -6.72 -16.04
N LEU A 30 -0.42 -6.34 -16.45
CA LEU A 30 -0.12 -5.98 -17.83
C LEU A 30 -0.43 -7.14 -18.80
N PHE A 31 0.00 -8.35 -18.46
CA PHE A 31 -0.27 -9.54 -19.26
C PHE A 31 -1.76 -9.82 -19.43
N ALA A 32 -2.54 -9.72 -18.36
CA ALA A 32 -3.98 -9.92 -18.42
C ALA A 32 -4.68 -8.85 -19.29
N ALA A 33 -4.26 -7.58 -19.18
CA ALA A 33 -4.76 -6.49 -20.01
C ALA A 33 -4.45 -6.74 -21.50
N ILE A 34 -3.20 -7.10 -21.84
CA ILE A 34 -2.80 -7.44 -23.20
C ILE A 34 -3.64 -8.62 -23.74
N LYS A 35 -3.75 -9.72 -22.99
CA LYS A 35 -4.50 -10.91 -23.43
C LYS A 35 -5.98 -10.61 -23.70
N LYS A 36 -6.56 -9.70 -22.92
CA LYS A 36 -7.97 -9.32 -23.03
C LYS A 36 -8.21 -8.39 -24.22
N GLU A 37 -7.37 -7.37 -24.38
CA GLU A 37 -7.68 -6.19 -25.21
C GLU A 37 -6.79 -6.09 -26.47
N ARG A 38 -5.60 -6.71 -26.49
CA ARG A 38 -4.61 -6.64 -27.58
C ARG A 38 -4.18 -8.03 -28.04
N LYS A 39 -5.08 -8.73 -28.74
CA LYS A 39 -4.83 -10.09 -29.28
C LYS A 39 -3.72 -10.15 -30.33
N ASP A 40 -3.33 -9.01 -30.89
CA ASP A 40 -2.24 -8.84 -31.83
C ASP A 40 -0.86 -8.93 -31.16
N ILE A 41 -0.75 -8.65 -29.86
CA ILE A 41 0.51 -8.72 -29.12
C ILE A 41 0.75 -10.14 -28.61
N ILE A 42 1.96 -10.65 -28.83
CA ILE A 42 2.40 -11.94 -28.31
C ILE A 42 3.30 -11.70 -27.10
N VAL A 43 2.93 -12.25 -25.94
CA VAL A 43 3.80 -12.24 -24.76
C VAL A 43 4.65 -13.51 -24.77
N SER A 44 5.90 -13.38 -25.17
CA SER A 44 6.84 -14.48 -25.42
C SER A 44 7.31 -15.15 -24.13
N CYS A 45 7.59 -14.35 -23.10
CA CYS A 45 7.92 -14.83 -21.77
C CYS A 45 7.71 -13.74 -20.71
N PHE A 46 7.68 -14.19 -19.45
CA PHE A 46 8.00 -13.35 -18.32
C PHE A 46 9.49 -13.49 -18.03
N MET A 47 10.18 -12.36 -17.82
CA MET A 47 11.58 -12.34 -17.42
C MET A 47 11.71 -11.98 -15.95
N ASP A 48 12.63 -12.64 -15.25
CA ASP A 48 12.86 -12.44 -13.83
C ASP A 48 14.36 -12.57 -13.51
N SER A 49 14.87 -11.74 -12.59
CA SER A 49 16.29 -11.76 -12.22
C SER A 49 16.65 -12.99 -11.37
N TYR A 50 15.69 -13.53 -10.62
CA TYR A 50 15.94 -14.55 -9.59
C TYR A 50 15.36 -15.91 -9.96
N LYS A 51 14.26 -15.96 -10.72
CA LYS A 51 13.66 -17.23 -11.14
C LYS A 51 14.42 -17.82 -12.33
N THR A 52 14.63 -19.14 -12.30
CA THR A 52 15.33 -19.88 -13.36
C THR A 52 14.41 -20.75 -14.21
N SER A 53 13.18 -20.99 -13.75
CA SER A 53 12.14 -21.70 -14.49
C SER A 53 10.74 -21.40 -13.91
N GLY A 54 9.69 -21.74 -14.65
CA GLY A 54 8.30 -21.60 -14.23
C GLY A 54 7.40 -21.16 -15.38
N ALA A 55 6.12 -20.90 -15.07
CA ALA A 55 5.17 -20.33 -16.02
C ALA A 55 4.11 -19.48 -15.30
N ILE A 56 3.59 -18.47 -15.99
CA ILE A 56 2.39 -17.72 -15.62
C ILE A 56 1.34 -18.01 -16.69
N GLY A 57 0.33 -18.79 -16.33
CA GLY A 57 -0.60 -19.36 -17.29
C GLY A 57 0.15 -20.25 -18.29
N SER A 58 0.02 -19.95 -19.59
CA SER A 58 0.72 -20.65 -20.67
C SER A 58 2.06 -20.01 -21.07
N VAL A 59 2.49 -18.94 -20.40
CA VAL A 59 3.69 -18.17 -20.76
C VAL A 59 4.85 -18.55 -19.84
N PRO A 60 6.03 -18.91 -20.38
CA PRO A 60 7.17 -19.32 -19.57
C PRO A 60 7.76 -18.16 -18.78
N VAL A 61 8.32 -18.46 -17.60
CA VAL A 61 9.17 -17.56 -16.82
C VAL A 61 10.62 -17.94 -17.07
N VAL A 62 11.43 -17.00 -17.56
CA VAL A 62 12.84 -17.18 -17.89
C VAL A 62 13.74 -16.27 -17.05
N ASN A 63 14.97 -16.72 -16.83
CA ASN A 63 15.95 -15.89 -16.15
C ASN A 63 16.48 -14.78 -17.07
N VAL A 64 16.82 -13.63 -16.50
CA VAL A 64 17.47 -12.54 -17.26
C VAL A 64 18.76 -12.93 -17.96
N ALA A 65 19.49 -13.95 -17.46
CA ALA A 65 20.66 -14.48 -18.15
C ALA A 65 20.38 -14.92 -19.61
N ASP A 66 19.11 -15.26 -19.90
CA ASP A 66 18.64 -15.66 -21.22
C ASP A 66 18.08 -14.50 -22.07
N VAL A 67 18.28 -13.23 -21.67
CA VAL A 67 17.73 -12.06 -22.39
C VAL A 67 18.16 -11.99 -23.86
N HIS A 68 19.36 -12.47 -24.17
CA HIS A 68 19.89 -12.56 -25.54
C HIS A 68 19.03 -13.43 -26.47
N LYS A 69 18.20 -14.35 -25.95
CA LYS A 69 17.27 -15.15 -26.76
C LYS A 69 16.05 -14.35 -27.24
N TYR A 70 15.88 -13.13 -26.73
CA TYR A 70 14.70 -12.28 -26.94
C TYR A 70 15.05 -10.91 -27.54
N GLU A 71 16.18 -10.80 -28.24
CA GLU A 71 16.65 -9.53 -28.85
C GLU A 71 15.65 -8.88 -29.82
N ARG A 72 14.71 -9.65 -30.37
CA ARG A 72 13.66 -9.15 -31.28
C ARG A 72 12.38 -8.72 -30.56
N CYS A 73 12.27 -9.02 -29.27
CA CYS A 73 11.09 -8.66 -28.48
C CYS A 73 11.24 -7.26 -27.89
N ILE A 74 10.13 -6.57 -27.76
CA ILE A 74 10.05 -5.36 -26.94
C ILE A 74 10.11 -5.79 -25.46
N ILE A 75 11.13 -5.35 -24.74
CA ILE A 75 11.23 -5.60 -23.29
C ILE A 75 10.48 -4.49 -22.55
N ILE A 76 9.50 -4.90 -21.75
CA ILE A 76 8.71 -4.01 -20.91
C ILE A 76 8.98 -4.37 -19.44
N ILE A 77 9.62 -3.47 -18.69
CA ILE A 77 9.83 -3.61 -17.25
C ILE A 77 8.55 -3.24 -16.53
N ALA A 78 7.88 -4.23 -15.94
CA ALA A 78 6.65 -4.10 -15.17
C ALA A 78 6.92 -4.38 -13.69
N SER A 79 7.71 -3.50 -13.05
CA SER A 79 8.19 -3.66 -11.68
C SER A 79 8.46 -2.32 -11.01
N ILE A 80 8.23 -2.24 -9.69
CA ILE A 80 8.60 -1.07 -8.87
C ILE A 80 10.13 -0.92 -8.74
N PHE A 81 10.88 -2.01 -8.94
CA PHE A 81 12.36 -2.05 -8.93
C PHE A 81 12.94 -1.77 -10.32
N PHE A 82 12.27 -0.93 -11.12
CA PHE A 82 12.63 -0.76 -12.52
C PHE A 82 14.04 -0.20 -12.70
N LYS A 83 14.53 0.62 -11.76
CA LYS A 83 15.88 1.20 -11.83
C LYS A 83 16.95 0.10 -11.74
N GLU A 84 16.84 -0.77 -10.74
CA GLU A 84 17.75 -1.90 -10.55
C GLU A 84 17.67 -2.88 -11.73
N ILE A 85 16.46 -3.15 -12.22
CA ILE A 85 16.25 -4.02 -13.38
C ILE A 85 16.86 -3.42 -14.65
N SER A 86 16.74 -2.11 -14.85
CA SER A 86 17.38 -1.40 -15.97
C SER A 86 18.89 -1.57 -15.93
N ASP A 87 19.52 -1.41 -14.76
CA ASP A 87 20.96 -1.61 -14.61
C ASP A 87 21.37 -3.07 -14.91
N ILE A 88 20.56 -4.04 -14.47
CA ILE A 88 20.76 -5.45 -14.79
C ILE A 88 20.67 -5.69 -16.31
N LEU A 89 19.63 -5.21 -16.99
CA LEU A 89 19.48 -5.39 -18.44
C LEU A 89 20.66 -4.79 -19.21
N VAL A 90 21.11 -3.61 -18.82
CA VAL A 90 22.28 -2.95 -19.42
C VAL A 90 23.54 -3.78 -19.19
N SER A 91 23.71 -4.38 -18.01
CA SER A 91 24.85 -5.28 -17.73
C SER A 91 24.85 -6.55 -18.59
N PHE A 92 23.67 -6.98 -19.06
CA PHE A 92 23.50 -8.07 -20.03
C PHE A 92 23.49 -7.59 -21.49
N GLY A 93 23.85 -6.33 -21.77
CA GLY A 93 23.93 -5.79 -23.12
C GLY A 93 22.59 -5.34 -23.72
N CYS A 94 21.52 -5.31 -22.94
CA CYS A 94 20.20 -4.85 -23.38
C CYS A 94 19.95 -3.40 -22.92
N SER A 95 20.01 -2.45 -23.85
CA SER A 95 19.79 -1.02 -23.60
C SER A 95 18.45 -0.48 -24.11
N SER A 96 17.68 -1.30 -24.82
CA SER A 96 16.37 -0.95 -25.37
C SER A 96 15.27 -1.65 -24.59
N PHE A 97 14.56 -0.90 -23.75
CA PHE A 97 13.45 -1.38 -22.95
C PHE A 97 12.54 -0.22 -22.56
N TYR A 98 11.29 -0.53 -22.25
CA TYR A 98 10.30 0.42 -21.77
C TYR A 98 9.97 0.16 -20.31
N ILE A 99 9.64 1.21 -19.56
CA ILE A 99 9.11 1.09 -18.21
C ILE A 99 7.59 1.11 -18.30
N TYR A 100 6.93 0.05 -17.88
CA TYR A 100 5.50 0.07 -17.71
C TYR A 100 5.17 0.84 -16.44
N SER A 101 4.76 2.09 -16.61
CA SER A 101 4.19 2.89 -15.54
C SER A 101 2.69 2.73 -15.64
N GLN A 102 2.09 1.90 -14.77
CA GLN A 102 0.67 2.08 -14.53
C GLN A 102 0.47 3.55 -14.17
N ILE A 103 -0.47 4.23 -14.82
CA ILE A 103 -1.02 5.47 -14.27
C ILE A 103 -1.45 5.09 -12.87
N ASP A 104 -0.79 5.70 -11.88
CA ASP A 104 -1.05 5.41 -10.49
C ASP A 104 -2.52 5.73 -10.22
N ARG A 105 -3.38 4.70 -10.19
CA ARG A 105 -4.80 4.89 -9.88
C ARG A 105 -5.02 5.31 -8.42
N SER A 106 -3.96 5.55 -7.64
CA SER A 106 -4.08 6.27 -6.37
C SER A 106 -4.79 7.62 -6.55
N TYR A 107 -4.66 8.28 -7.71
CA TYR A 107 -5.46 9.46 -8.05
C TYR A 107 -6.96 9.13 -8.13
N ASP A 108 -7.32 7.99 -8.71
CA ASP A 108 -8.72 7.54 -8.88
C ASP A 108 -9.37 7.17 -7.54
N VAL A 109 -8.60 6.66 -6.56
CA VAL A 109 -9.12 6.30 -5.23
C VAL A 109 -9.88 7.47 -4.61
N TYR A 110 -9.26 8.65 -4.59
CA TYR A 110 -9.81 9.81 -3.92
C TYR A 110 -10.84 10.55 -4.77
N ASP A 111 -10.76 10.39 -6.10
CA ASP A 111 -11.85 10.79 -6.98
C ASP A 111 -13.14 10.04 -6.62
N ASP A 112 -13.07 8.71 -6.55
CA ASP A 112 -14.22 7.89 -6.22
C ASP A 112 -14.66 8.06 -4.76
N PHE A 113 -13.72 8.13 -3.82
CA PHE A 113 -14.01 8.35 -2.41
C PHE A 113 -14.81 9.64 -2.16
N ASN A 114 -14.45 10.74 -2.83
CA ASN A 114 -15.18 12.00 -2.69
C ASN A 114 -16.60 11.96 -3.27
N MET A 115 -16.89 10.99 -4.15
CA MET A 115 -18.23 10.78 -4.72
C MET A 115 -19.09 9.81 -3.90
N ILE A 116 -18.53 9.12 -2.90
CA ILE A 116 -19.29 8.23 -2.01
C ILE A 116 -20.30 9.06 -1.20
N ASP A 117 -21.56 8.63 -1.20
CA ASP A 117 -22.54 9.16 -0.26
C ASP A 117 -22.27 8.56 1.13
N LYS A 118 -21.45 9.26 1.92
CA LYS A 118 -21.02 8.82 3.26
C LYS A 118 -22.19 8.63 4.23
N SER A 119 -23.33 9.27 3.99
CA SER A 119 -24.52 9.09 4.84
C SER A 119 -25.13 7.69 4.73
N LYS A 120 -24.82 6.98 3.64
CA LYS A 120 -25.26 5.61 3.35
C LYS A 120 -24.18 4.56 3.61
N MET A 121 -23.05 4.96 4.19
CA MET A 121 -21.91 4.08 4.42
C MET A 121 -21.66 3.92 5.91
N SER A 122 -21.50 2.67 6.34
CA SER A 122 -21.10 2.32 7.70
C SER A 122 -19.88 1.40 7.70
N ILE A 123 -18.91 1.68 8.57
CA ILE A 123 -17.70 0.86 8.72
C ILE A 123 -17.94 -0.16 9.84
N LEU A 124 -17.66 -1.42 9.53
CA LEU A 124 -17.77 -2.55 10.44
C LEU A 124 -16.40 -2.87 11.05
N LYS A 125 -16.35 -2.99 12.37
CA LYS A 125 -15.12 -3.38 13.10
C LYS A 125 -14.81 -4.88 13.02
N THR A 126 -15.84 -5.69 12.78
CA THR A 126 -15.75 -7.15 12.72
C THR A 126 -16.42 -7.64 11.46
N ILE A 127 -15.98 -8.81 10.98
CA ILE A 127 -16.61 -9.44 9.83
C ILE A 127 -18.08 -9.77 10.13
N PRO A 128 -19.04 -9.43 9.25
CA PRO A 128 -20.45 -9.67 9.50
C PRO A 128 -20.83 -11.13 9.23
N SER A 129 -21.96 -11.58 9.79
CA SER A 129 -22.53 -12.89 9.48
C SER A 129 -23.13 -12.92 8.07
N LEU A 130 -22.78 -13.95 7.28
CA LEU A 130 -23.24 -14.09 5.90
C LEU A 130 -24.56 -14.87 5.77
N ASN A 131 -25.60 -14.45 6.49
CA ASN A 131 -26.88 -15.18 6.57
C ASN A 131 -28.12 -14.31 6.30
N ASN A 132 -27.93 -13.11 5.75
CA ASN A 132 -29.02 -12.19 5.44
C ASN A 132 -29.30 -12.16 3.93
N ASP A 133 -30.41 -12.77 3.51
CA ASP A 133 -30.83 -12.86 2.10
C ASP A 133 -31.27 -11.51 1.50
N ARG A 134 -31.47 -10.48 2.34
CA ARG A 134 -31.78 -9.11 1.91
C ARG A 134 -30.54 -8.26 1.68
N VAL A 135 -29.35 -8.79 1.96
CA VAL A 135 -28.07 -8.11 1.77
C VAL A 135 -27.33 -8.72 0.58
N PHE A 136 -26.87 -7.86 -0.33
CA PHE A 136 -25.97 -8.29 -1.39
C PHE A 136 -24.51 -8.19 -0.92
N TYR A 137 -23.77 -9.28 -1.00
CA TYR A 137 -22.38 -9.32 -0.54
C TYR A 137 -21.42 -9.10 -1.71
N VAL A 138 -20.52 -8.13 -1.56
CA VAL A 138 -19.45 -7.84 -2.51
C VAL A 138 -18.12 -8.14 -1.85
N PHE A 139 -17.39 -9.10 -2.37
CA PHE A 139 -16.09 -9.51 -1.85
C PHE A 139 -14.98 -8.86 -2.68
N ASN A 140 -14.29 -7.85 -2.15
CA ASN A 140 -13.11 -7.28 -2.80
C ASN A 140 -11.86 -8.03 -2.34
N ILE A 141 -11.28 -8.86 -3.20
CA ILE A 141 -10.18 -9.77 -2.84
C ILE A 141 -8.97 -9.62 -3.77
N ALA A 142 -7.78 -9.85 -3.21
CA ALA A 142 -6.57 -10.05 -4.00
C ALA A 142 -6.65 -11.31 -4.89
N LEU A 143 -5.84 -11.36 -5.95
CA LEU A 143 -5.73 -12.52 -6.84
C LEU A 143 -4.55 -13.45 -6.56
N ASP A 144 -3.76 -13.19 -5.51
CA ASP A 144 -2.65 -14.07 -5.20
C ASP A 144 -3.13 -15.46 -4.74
N LYS A 145 -2.26 -16.46 -4.88
CA LYS A 145 -2.60 -17.88 -4.62
C LYS A 145 -3.09 -18.13 -3.18
N ASP A 146 -2.73 -17.26 -2.24
CA ASP A 146 -3.10 -17.38 -0.85
C ASP A 146 -4.30 -16.49 -0.47
N ALA A 147 -4.75 -15.61 -1.37
CA ALA A 147 -5.90 -14.74 -1.16
C ALA A 147 -7.18 -15.53 -0.83
N GLN A 148 -7.44 -16.63 -1.54
CA GLN A 148 -8.58 -17.51 -1.23
C GLN A 148 -8.46 -18.15 0.16
N LYS A 149 -7.26 -18.62 0.54
CA LYS A 149 -7.06 -19.21 1.88
C LYS A 149 -7.26 -18.16 2.96
N ARG A 150 -6.71 -16.96 2.78
CA ARG A 150 -6.89 -15.83 3.72
C ARG A 150 -8.35 -15.42 3.81
N PHE A 151 -9.05 -15.35 2.68
CA PHE A 151 -10.48 -15.09 2.60
C PHE A 151 -11.30 -16.07 3.44
N PHE A 152 -11.15 -17.38 3.19
CA PHE A 152 -11.88 -18.39 3.96
C PHE A 152 -11.45 -18.43 5.42
N SER A 153 -10.16 -18.25 5.73
CA SER A 153 -9.67 -18.17 7.11
C SER A 153 -10.34 -17.02 7.89
N CYS A 154 -10.40 -15.82 7.29
CA CYS A 154 -11.06 -14.66 7.91
C CYS A 154 -12.56 -14.90 8.16
N LEU A 155 -13.21 -15.70 7.31
CA LEU A 155 -14.60 -16.07 7.44
C LEU A 155 -14.84 -17.23 8.43
N GLY A 156 -13.81 -17.91 8.93
CA GLY A 156 -13.96 -19.07 9.82
C GLY A 156 -14.01 -20.44 9.10
N GLY A 157 -13.45 -20.51 7.89
CA GLY A 157 -13.20 -21.75 7.13
C GLY A 157 -14.43 -22.29 6.39
N ASN A 158 -15.42 -22.77 7.13
CA ASN A 158 -16.59 -23.50 6.59
C ASN A 158 -17.78 -22.57 6.32
N VAL A 159 -17.57 -21.45 5.66
CA VAL A 159 -18.66 -20.52 5.33
C VAL A 159 -19.27 -20.85 3.99
N ILE A 160 -20.57 -21.09 4.00
CA ILE A 160 -21.38 -21.19 2.79
C ILE A 160 -21.70 -19.77 2.33
N LEU A 161 -21.29 -19.42 1.12
CA LEU A 161 -21.53 -18.10 0.57
C LEU A 161 -23.01 -17.97 0.13
N PRO A 162 -23.67 -16.83 0.43
CA PRO A 162 -25.03 -16.57 -0.03
C PRO A 162 -25.11 -16.57 -1.56
N ALA A 163 -26.24 -17.03 -2.12
CA ALA A 163 -26.47 -16.99 -3.57
C ALA A 163 -26.46 -15.56 -4.14
N GLY A 164 -26.66 -14.54 -3.30
CA GLY A 164 -26.56 -13.12 -3.63
C GLY A 164 -25.16 -12.51 -3.40
N SER A 165 -24.12 -13.21 -3.83
CA SER A 165 -22.73 -12.77 -3.64
C SER A 165 -22.03 -12.51 -4.97
N CYS A 166 -21.16 -11.50 -5.01
CA CYS A 166 -20.27 -11.24 -6.13
C CYS A 166 -18.83 -11.06 -5.65
N PHE A 167 -17.88 -11.66 -6.38
CA PHE A 167 -16.45 -11.46 -6.17
C PHE A 167 -15.92 -10.38 -7.08
N VAL A 168 -15.25 -9.39 -6.51
CA VAL A 168 -14.51 -8.34 -7.22
C VAL A 168 -13.03 -8.54 -7.00
N THR A 169 -12.27 -8.46 -8.08
CA THR A 169 -10.81 -8.64 -8.08
C THR A 169 -10.17 -7.56 -8.94
N ASN A 170 -8.84 -7.42 -8.85
CA ASN A 170 -8.07 -6.46 -9.64
C ASN A 170 -8.17 -6.67 -11.18
N LEU A 171 -8.66 -7.82 -11.66
CA LEU A 171 -8.93 -8.07 -13.09
C LEU A 171 -10.29 -7.55 -13.56
N ASN A 172 -11.12 -7.06 -12.66
CA ASN A 172 -12.46 -6.58 -12.99
C ASN A 172 -12.44 -5.10 -13.41
N ASN A 173 -12.36 -4.91 -14.72
CA ASN A 173 -12.38 -3.57 -15.33
C ASN A 173 -13.80 -3.01 -15.54
N ASP A 174 -14.84 -3.85 -15.57
CA ASP A 174 -16.25 -3.42 -15.72
C ASP A 174 -17.06 -3.84 -14.49
N LEU A 175 -16.90 -3.08 -13.40
CA LEU A 175 -17.59 -3.39 -12.14
C LEU A 175 -19.10 -3.18 -12.22
N ARG A 176 -19.51 -2.12 -12.92
CA ARG A 176 -20.93 -1.81 -13.12
C ARG A 176 -21.62 -2.90 -13.92
N GLY A 177 -21.04 -3.35 -15.04
CA GLY A 177 -21.60 -4.46 -15.81
C GLY A 177 -21.77 -5.72 -14.97
N ARG A 178 -20.76 -6.08 -14.17
CA ARG A 178 -20.82 -7.25 -13.28
C ARG A 178 -21.87 -7.14 -12.19
N LEU A 179 -22.06 -5.98 -11.59
CA LEU A 179 -23.10 -5.79 -10.59
C LEU A 179 -24.50 -5.77 -11.23
N ASN A 180 -24.63 -5.24 -12.45
CA ASN A 180 -25.88 -5.25 -13.21
C ASN A 180 -26.31 -6.65 -13.69
N GLU A 181 -25.42 -7.66 -13.70
CA GLU A 181 -25.80 -9.06 -13.92
C GLU A 181 -26.74 -9.57 -12.80
N TYR A 182 -26.75 -8.90 -11.65
CA TYR A 182 -27.62 -9.19 -10.54
C TYR A 182 -28.78 -8.20 -10.52
N ASP A 183 -29.97 -8.68 -10.21
CA ASP A 183 -31.11 -7.82 -9.91
C ASP A 183 -30.87 -7.10 -8.57
N CYS A 184 -30.11 -6.02 -8.57
CA CYS A 184 -29.75 -5.26 -7.37
C CYS A 184 -30.96 -4.62 -6.66
N ALA A 185 -32.11 -4.51 -7.33
CA ALA A 185 -33.32 -3.94 -6.75
C ALA A 185 -33.92 -4.82 -5.64
N LYS A 186 -33.69 -6.14 -5.68
CA LYS A 186 -34.21 -7.10 -4.69
C LYS A 186 -33.53 -7.08 -3.33
N TYR A 187 -32.40 -6.38 -3.21
CA TYR A 187 -31.66 -6.26 -1.96
C TYR A 187 -31.91 -4.92 -1.29
N ASP A 188 -32.10 -4.94 0.03
CA ASP A 188 -32.33 -3.75 0.85
C ASP A 188 -31.03 -2.95 1.02
N ALA A 189 -29.90 -3.66 1.16
CA ALA A 189 -28.58 -3.09 1.39
C ALA A 189 -27.46 -3.95 0.78
N PHE A 190 -26.25 -3.41 0.81
CA PHE A 190 -25.03 -4.08 0.38
C PHE A 190 -24.07 -4.24 1.55
N CYS A 191 -23.21 -5.26 1.46
CA CYS A 191 -22.09 -5.42 2.36
C CYS A 191 -20.81 -5.67 1.56
N ILE A 192 -19.85 -4.76 1.67
CA ILE A 192 -18.51 -4.95 1.13
C ILE A 192 -17.65 -5.63 2.19
N ILE A 193 -17.01 -6.73 1.80
CA ILE A 193 -16.00 -7.43 2.60
C ILE A 193 -14.71 -7.38 1.81
N ASP A 194 -13.81 -6.50 2.22
CA ASP A 194 -12.50 -6.28 1.62
C ASP A 194 -11.44 -7.08 2.39
N ILE A 195 -10.82 -8.03 1.70
CA ILE A 195 -9.75 -8.87 2.24
C ILE A 195 -8.56 -8.76 1.28
N ASP A 196 -7.63 -7.88 1.63
CA ASP A 196 -6.47 -7.52 0.81
C ASP A 196 -6.85 -7.00 -0.58
N GLY A 197 -8.05 -6.44 -0.74
CA GLY A 197 -8.52 -5.87 -2.00
C GLY A 197 -7.74 -4.61 -2.36
N LYS A 198 -7.69 -4.29 -3.66
CA LYS A 198 -7.12 -3.01 -4.09
C LYS A 198 -8.02 -1.85 -3.64
N LEU A 199 -7.37 -0.79 -3.18
CA LEU A 199 -8.05 0.37 -2.60
C LEU A 199 -8.85 1.18 -3.66
N ASP A 200 -8.37 1.27 -4.90
CA ASP A 200 -9.10 1.92 -6.00
C ASP A 200 -10.41 1.19 -6.29
N LYS A 201 -10.36 -0.14 -6.31
CA LYS A 201 -11.56 -0.97 -6.48
C LYS A 201 -12.53 -0.83 -5.32
N LEU A 202 -12.02 -0.75 -4.09
CA LEU A 202 -12.86 -0.53 -2.93
C LEU A 202 -13.65 0.79 -3.04
N ALA A 203 -12.96 1.88 -3.40
CA ALA A 203 -13.58 3.18 -3.62
C ALA A 203 -14.61 3.16 -4.77
N GLU A 204 -14.26 2.53 -5.89
CA GLU A 204 -15.15 2.37 -7.04
C GLU A 204 -16.45 1.62 -6.68
N ILE A 205 -16.34 0.50 -5.94
CA ILE A 205 -17.49 -0.30 -5.48
C ILE A 205 -18.37 0.53 -4.54
N ALA A 206 -17.78 1.16 -3.52
CA ALA A 206 -18.51 1.94 -2.54
C ALA A 206 -19.24 3.12 -3.19
N LYS A 207 -18.60 3.81 -4.15
CA LYS A 207 -19.23 4.87 -4.95
C LYS A 207 -20.40 4.34 -5.75
N LEU A 208 -20.21 3.25 -6.50
CA LEU A 208 -21.25 2.67 -7.35
C LEU A 208 -22.50 2.28 -6.53
N ILE A 209 -22.31 1.69 -5.35
CA ILE A 209 -23.43 1.29 -4.48
C ILE A 209 -24.15 2.52 -3.90
N THR A 210 -23.41 3.44 -3.30
CA THR A 210 -23.99 4.55 -2.52
C THR A 210 -24.54 5.68 -3.40
N CYS A 211 -23.79 6.04 -4.45
CA CYS A 211 -24.15 7.13 -5.36
C CYS A 211 -25.01 6.64 -6.52
N ASP A 212 -24.57 5.61 -7.25
CA ASP A 212 -25.25 5.23 -8.50
C ASP A 212 -26.49 4.36 -8.26
N PHE A 213 -26.39 3.37 -7.37
CA PHE A 213 -27.54 2.55 -6.98
C PHE A 213 -28.37 3.19 -5.85
N GLY A 214 -27.80 4.18 -5.14
CA GLY A 214 -28.49 4.89 -4.08
C GLY A 214 -28.73 4.04 -2.83
N LYS A 215 -27.96 2.97 -2.61
CA LYS A 215 -28.20 1.95 -1.57
C LYS A 215 -27.28 2.13 -0.36
N GLU A 216 -27.75 1.64 0.79
CA GLU A 216 -26.94 1.53 2.00
C GLU A 216 -25.84 0.48 1.82
N VAL A 217 -24.66 0.76 2.36
CA VAL A 217 -23.52 -0.16 2.35
C VAL A 217 -22.86 -0.25 3.72
N SER A 218 -22.67 -1.47 4.18
CA SER A 218 -21.75 -1.78 5.28
C SER A 218 -20.40 -2.22 4.71
N LEU A 219 -19.30 -1.71 5.24
CA LEU A 219 -17.96 -2.03 4.80
C LEU A 219 -17.17 -2.66 5.96
N PHE A 220 -16.78 -3.91 5.79
CA PHE A 220 -15.69 -4.49 6.55
C PHE A 220 -14.44 -4.52 5.68
N ARG A 221 -13.35 -3.91 6.13
CA ARG A 221 -12.03 -4.07 5.50
C ARG A 221 -11.05 -4.64 6.50
N ARG A 222 -10.45 -5.77 6.15
CA ARG A 222 -9.22 -6.19 6.80
C ARG A 222 -8.11 -5.29 6.27
N ILE A 223 -7.63 -4.37 7.11
CA ILE A 223 -6.39 -3.65 6.82
C ILE A 223 -5.32 -4.74 6.62
N PRO A 224 -4.62 -4.79 5.46
CA PRO A 224 -3.77 -5.93 5.09
C PRO A 224 -2.83 -6.31 6.23
N SER A 225 -2.43 -7.57 6.41
CA SER A 225 -1.33 -7.86 7.37
C SER A 225 0.04 -7.52 6.79
N SER A 226 0.10 -7.28 5.49
CA SER A 226 1.30 -6.83 4.80
C SER A 226 1.65 -5.40 5.18
N ARG A 227 2.89 -5.20 5.61
CA ARG A 227 3.42 -3.92 6.07
C ARG A 227 4.72 -3.61 5.36
N ASN A 228 5.06 -2.33 5.29
CA ASN A 228 6.43 -1.93 4.99
C ASN A 228 7.29 -2.22 6.22
N PHE A 229 8.37 -2.97 6.04
CA PHE A 229 9.31 -3.25 7.11
C PHE A 229 10.73 -3.46 6.58
N SER A 230 11.68 -3.24 7.48
CA SER A 230 13.11 -3.50 7.29
C SER A 230 13.58 -4.57 8.28
N VAL A 231 14.52 -5.41 7.87
CA VAL A 231 15.10 -6.47 8.73
C VAL A 231 16.62 -6.44 8.75
N ILE A 232 17.20 -6.78 9.90
CA ILE A 232 18.61 -7.13 10.04
C ILE A 232 18.68 -8.59 10.52
N GLU A 233 18.81 -9.52 9.56
CA GLU A 233 18.75 -10.97 9.80
C GLU A 233 19.78 -11.44 10.84
N GLY A 234 21.04 -10.98 10.71
CA GLY A 234 22.12 -11.33 11.63
C GLY A 234 21.90 -10.88 13.08
N LYS A 235 20.93 -9.99 13.31
CA LYS A 235 20.51 -9.53 14.65
C LYS A 235 19.10 -9.94 15.01
N LYS A 236 18.38 -10.63 14.12
CA LYS A 236 16.95 -10.90 14.24
C LYS A 236 16.20 -9.63 14.66
N LEU A 237 16.46 -8.53 13.96
CA LEU A 237 15.83 -7.24 14.23
C LEU A 237 14.83 -6.91 13.12
N LEU A 238 13.62 -6.48 13.49
CA LEU A 238 12.58 -6.03 12.57
C LEU A 238 12.15 -4.61 12.94
N PHE A 239 12.17 -3.72 11.94
CA PHE A 239 11.65 -2.36 12.04
C PHE A 239 10.37 -2.24 11.21
N LEU A 240 9.25 -1.94 11.87
CA LEU A 240 8.00 -1.62 11.18
C LEU A 240 8.02 -0.15 10.72
N GLU A 241 7.93 0.05 9.40
CA GLU A 241 8.06 1.36 8.78
C GLU A 241 6.74 2.11 8.77
N ILE A 242 6.53 2.97 9.76
CA ILE A 242 5.38 3.87 9.80
C ILE A 242 5.76 5.22 9.16
N CYS A 243 5.00 5.63 8.15
CA CYS A 243 5.23 6.87 7.43
C CYS A 243 5.26 8.09 8.35
N LYS A 244 6.22 8.98 8.06
CA LYS A 244 6.45 10.28 8.73
C LYS A 244 6.92 10.23 10.18
N ASN A 245 7.40 9.07 10.63
CA ASN A 245 7.92 8.83 11.98
C ASN A 245 9.45 8.68 12.03
N GLY A 246 10.17 9.46 11.23
CA GLY A 246 11.65 9.44 11.25
C GLY A 246 12.32 8.38 10.38
N LEU A 247 11.58 7.74 9.47
CA LEU A 247 12.05 6.68 8.56
C LEU A 247 13.46 6.91 8.01
N SER A 248 13.73 8.06 7.37
CA SER A 248 15.04 8.33 6.74
C SER A 248 16.21 8.31 7.72
N SER A 249 15.99 8.70 8.98
CA SER A 249 17.03 8.70 10.01
C SER A 249 17.23 7.30 10.58
N THR A 250 16.15 6.53 10.71
CA THR A 250 16.20 5.13 11.13
C THR A 250 16.88 4.26 10.08
N GLU A 251 16.55 4.45 8.80
CA GLU A 251 17.20 3.76 7.68
C GLU A 251 18.72 3.95 7.71
N PHE A 252 19.20 5.18 7.97
CA PHE A 252 20.63 5.45 8.11
C PHE A 252 21.28 4.66 9.26
N ILE A 253 20.60 4.54 10.40
CA ILE A 253 21.09 3.76 11.55
C ILE A 253 21.13 2.27 11.21
N LEU A 254 20.08 1.75 10.56
CA LEU A 254 20.04 0.35 10.12
C LEU A 254 21.14 0.05 9.08
N GLU A 255 21.46 1.01 8.20
CA GLU A 255 22.58 0.87 7.25
C GLU A 255 23.95 0.78 7.94
N GLN A 256 24.18 1.51 9.03
CA GLN A 256 25.42 1.40 9.82
C GLN A 256 25.58 -0.01 10.39
N LEU A 257 24.51 -0.51 11.02
CA LEU A 257 24.49 -1.85 11.60
C LEU A 257 24.68 -2.92 10.54
N PHE A 258 24.02 -2.77 9.39
CA PHE A 258 24.19 -3.69 8.27
C PHE A 258 25.68 -3.84 7.87
N ARG A 259 26.39 -2.73 7.67
CA ARG A 259 27.82 -2.75 7.30
C ARG A 259 28.69 -3.41 8.37
N LYS A 260 28.33 -3.26 9.65
CA LYS A 260 29.06 -3.87 10.76
C LYS A 260 28.93 -5.40 10.79
N TYR A 261 27.80 -5.94 10.35
CA TYR A 261 27.48 -7.37 10.42
C TYR A 261 27.57 -8.13 9.08
N GLU A 262 28.12 -7.49 8.03
CA GLU A 262 28.17 -8.01 6.65
C GLU A 262 28.84 -9.41 6.51
N ASN A 263 29.73 -9.79 7.44
CA ASN A 263 30.52 -11.03 7.37
C ASN A 263 29.95 -12.25 8.16
N GLN A 264 28.80 -12.16 8.84
CA GLN A 264 28.29 -13.21 9.75
C GLN A 264 27.00 -13.95 9.29
N CYS A 265 26.81 -14.10 7.97
CA CYS A 265 25.80 -14.91 7.25
C CYS A 265 24.44 -14.28 6.82
N VAL A 266 24.00 -14.83 5.66
CA VAL A 266 22.72 -14.81 4.91
C VAL A 266 22.25 -13.46 4.35
N HIS A 267 22.04 -13.48 3.02
CA HIS A 267 21.54 -12.41 2.15
C HIS A 267 20.71 -11.32 2.86
N TYR A 268 21.39 -10.24 3.23
CA TYR A 268 20.74 -8.96 3.46
C TYR A 268 19.99 -8.56 2.19
N LYS A 269 18.69 -8.71 2.25
CA LYS A 269 17.81 -7.99 1.35
C LYS A 269 17.56 -6.65 2.05
N LYS A 270 18.26 -5.60 1.60
CA LYS A 270 17.80 -4.20 1.70
C LYS A 270 16.49 -4.05 0.91
N GLN A 271 15.50 -4.83 1.29
CA GLN A 271 14.19 -4.78 0.69
C GLN A 271 13.37 -4.09 1.75
N ARG A 272 13.01 -2.84 1.48
CA ARG A 272 11.75 -2.32 1.96
C ARG A 272 10.70 -3.34 1.51
N ASN A 273 10.37 -4.23 2.43
CA ASN A 273 9.56 -5.39 2.13
C ASN A 273 8.12 -4.98 2.34
N TYR A 274 7.27 -5.39 1.41
CA TYR A 274 5.85 -5.44 1.66
C TYR A 274 5.50 -6.91 1.92
N GLY A 275 5.17 -7.24 3.16
CA GLY A 275 4.97 -8.65 3.53
C GLY A 275 4.32 -8.83 4.90
N GLU A 276 3.81 -10.03 5.14
CA GLU A 276 3.13 -10.40 6.38
C GLU A 276 4.14 -10.60 7.51
N ILE A 277 4.13 -9.68 8.48
CA ILE A 277 5.06 -9.67 9.62
C ILE A 277 4.60 -10.56 10.79
N SER A 278 3.41 -11.16 10.70
CA SER A 278 2.82 -12.03 11.72
C SER A 278 3.15 -13.51 11.55
N ILE A 279 3.91 -13.89 10.51
CA ILE A 279 4.34 -15.28 10.31
C ILE A 279 5.38 -15.69 11.35
N SER A 280 5.41 -16.98 11.69
CA SER A 280 6.27 -17.53 12.74
C SER A 280 7.78 -17.35 12.48
N TYR A 281 8.16 -17.03 11.25
CA TYR A 281 9.54 -16.68 10.89
C TYR A 281 10.09 -15.51 11.72
N PHE A 282 9.23 -14.55 12.09
CA PHE A 282 9.61 -13.37 12.86
C PHE A 282 9.41 -13.51 14.37
N ASP A 283 9.08 -14.69 14.88
CA ASP A 283 8.82 -14.89 16.32
C ASP A 283 10.08 -14.64 17.16
N GLU A 284 11.25 -15.04 16.65
CA GLU A 284 12.55 -14.83 17.31
C GLU A 284 13.08 -13.39 17.15
N TYR A 285 12.36 -12.52 16.43
CA TYR A 285 12.85 -11.18 16.15
C TYR A 285 12.52 -10.21 17.28
N THR A 286 13.50 -9.39 17.64
CA THR A 286 13.22 -8.14 18.34
C THR A 286 12.55 -7.19 17.36
N LYS A 287 11.34 -6.74 17.67
CA LYS A 287 10.55 -5.87 16.80
C LYS A 287 10.42 -4.50 17.42
N PHE A 288 10.57 -3.46 16.61
CA PHE A 288 10.34 -2.09 17.04
C PHE A 288 9.65 -1.26 15.98
N ALA A 289 8.95 -0.22 16.43
CA ALA A 289 8.30 0.78 15.60
C ALA A 289 8.55 2.16 16.23
N ILE A 290 8.52 3.20 15.41
CA ILE A 290 8.58 4.57 15.92
C ILE A 290 7.20 5.19 15.74
N VAL A 291 6.66 5.72 16.82
CA VAL A 291 5.41 6.49 16.84
C VAL A 291 5.71 7.98 17.03
N ARG A 292 4.75 8.81 16.66
CA ARG A 292 4.83 10.27 16.71
C ARG A 292 3.50 10.84 17.14
N ASN A 293 3.53 11.97 17.85
CA ASN A 293 2.34 12.72 18.21
C ASN A 293 1.50 13.02 16.95
N PRO A 294 0.20 12.65 16.92
CA PRO A 294 -0.64 12.74 15.72
C PRO A 294 -0.68 14.14 15.07
N TYR A 295 -0.74 15.21 15.87
CA TYR A 295 -0.77 16.58 15.34
C TYR A 295 0.50 16.90 14.53
N THR A 296 1.66 16.58 15.11
CA THR A 296 2.95 16.87 14.46
C THR A 296 3.22 15.93 13.29
N ARG A 297 2.66 14.71 13.32
CA ARG A 297 2.72 13.76 12.20
C ARG A 297 1.91 14.28 11.01
N LEU A 298 0.67 14.71 11.22
CA LEU A 298 -0.18 15.22 10.14
C LEU A 298 0.41 16.49 9.50
N ALA A 299 0.92 17.43 10.31
CA ALA A 299 1.63 18.60 9.82
C ALA A 299 2.88 18.24 8.99
N SER A 300 3.60 17.18 9.38
CA SER A 300 4.75 16.64 8.62
C SER A 300 4.33 16.00 7.29
N VAL A 301 3.14 15.39 7.20
CA VAL A 301 2.57 14.93 5.92
C VAL A 301 2.32 16.14 5.01
N TYR A 302 1.59 17.15 5.51
CA TYR A 302 1.27 18.36 4.75
C TYR A 302 2.53 19.06 4.24
N SER A 303 3.52 19.31 5.11
CA SER A 303 4.78 19.94 4.72
C SER A 303 5.56 19.12 3.68
N HIS A 304 5.42 17.79 3.69
CA HIS A 304 6.01 16.95 2.64
C HIS A 304 5.31 17.14 1.30
N VAL A 305 3.97 17.12 1.28
CA VAL A 305 3.16 17.39 0.08
C VAL A 305 3.54 18.75 -0.52
N MET A 306 3.60 19.79 0.32
CA MET A 306 3.96 21.14 -0.13
C MET A 306 5.40 21.26 -0.66
N ARG A 307 6.33 20.46 -0.16
CA ARG A 307 7.73 20.48 -0.60
C ARG A 307 7.94 19.83 -1.97
N VAL A 308 7.12 18.84 -2.33
CA VAL A 308 7.20 18.11 -3.60
C VAL A 308 6.19 18.61 -4.65
N ALA A 309 5.36 19.58 -4.28
CA ALA A 309 4.45 20.28 -5.19
C ALA A 309 5.19 20.92 -6.38
N PRO A 310 4.53 21.10 -7.54
CA PRO A 310 3.10 20.88 -7.79
C PRO A 310 2.75 19.55 -8.47
N ASP A 311 3.73 18.81 -8.99
CA ASP A 311 3.45 17.70 -9.92
C ASP A 311 3.68 16.31 -9.31
N GLU A 312 4.05 16.24 -8.03
CA GLU A 312 4.35 14.98 -7.35
C GLU A 312 3.41 14.69 -6.18
N PHE A 313 3.34 13.40 -5.81
CA PHE A 313 2.67 12.91 -4.62
C PHE A 313 1.18 13.26 -4.60
N PHE A 314 0.57 13.49 -3.42
CA PHE A 314 -0.86 13.80 -3.33
C PHE A 314 -1.24 15.23 -3.77
N TYR A 315 -0.29 16.08 -4.15
CA TYR A 315 -0.61 17.48 -4.46
C TYR A 315 -1.61 17.64 -5.63
N PRO A 316 -1.48 16.94 -6.77
CA PRO A 316 -2.44 17.05 -7.87
C PRO A 316 -3.86 16.60 -7.47
N VAL A 317 -3.96 15.52 -6.68
CA VAL A 317 -5.25 15.06 -6.10
C VAL A 317 -5.86 16.16 -5.26
N PHE A 318 -5.13 16.62 -4.23
CA PHE A 318 -5.70 17.52 -3.25
C PHE A 318 -6.00 18.90 -3.83
N LYS A 319 -5.18 19.40 -4.76
CA LYS A 319 -5.47 20.65 -5.46
C LYS A 319 -6.74 20.58 -6.32
N LYS A 320 -7.05 19.41 -6.90
CA LYS A 320 -8.28 19.20 -7.67
C LYS A 320 -9.54 19.32 -6.80
N TYR A 321 -9.48 18.84 -5.57
CA TYR A 321 -10.63 18.83 -4.65
C TYR A 321 -10.73 20.05 -3.73
N PHE A 322 -9.60 20.68 -3.41
CA PHE A 322 -9.54 21.77 -2.44
C PHE A 322 -8.88 22.99 -3.06
N SER A 323 -9.68 24.04 -3.26
CA SER A 323 -9.20 25.35 -3.66
C SER A 323 -9.66 26.40 -2.63
N PRO A 324 -8.73 27.09 -1.92
CA PRO A 324 -7.27 26.92 -2.00
C PRO A 324 -6.79 25.65 -1.31
N PHE A 325 -5.68 25.07 -1.80
CA PHE A 325 -5.01 23.99 -1.10
C PHE A 325 -4.18 24.55 0.06
N ASN A 326 -4.68 24.40 1.29
CA ASN A 326 -4.07 24.87 2.54
C ASN A 326 -4.17 23.79 3.62
N PHE A 327 -3.56 24.03 4.78
CA PHE A 327 -3.54 23.06 5.88
C PHE A 327 -4.94 22.73 6.45
N ASP A 328 -5.84 23.72 6.51
CA ASP A 328 -7.20 23.55 7.03
C ASP A 328 -7.99 22.56 6.15
N ASN A 329 -8.06 22.82 4.85
CA ASN A 329 -8.73 21.94 3.89
C ASN A 329 -8.09 20.55 3.84
N PHE A 330 -6.76 20.47 3.94
CA PHE A 330 -6.05 19.21 4.05
C PHE A 330 -6.46 18.43 5.30
N CYS A 331 -6.51 19.06 6.48
CA CYS A 331 -6.94 18.40 7.72
C CYS A 331 -8.38 17.90 7.64
N ARG A 332 -9.29 18.71 7.08
CA ARG A 332 -10.70 18.32 6.93
C ARG A 332 -10.86 17.09 6.05
N PHE A 333 -10.14 17.04 4.93
CA PHE A 333 -10.14 15.87 4.07
C PHE A 333 -9.64 14.62 4.79
N ILE A 334 -8.52 14.73 5.50
CA ILE A 334 -7.93 13.59 6.22
C ILE A 334 -8.83 13.13 7.38
N ALA A 335 -9.51 14.06 8.05
CA ALA A 335 -10.46 13.75 9.11
C ALA A 335 -11.71 13.01 8.58
N ASP A 336 -12.14 13.34 7.37
CA ASP A 336 -13.27 12.71 6.68
C ASP A 336 -12.90 11.36 6.03
N CYS A 337 -11.61 11.09 5.81
CA CYS A 337 -11.10 9.85 5.22
C CYS A 337 -10.71 8.82 6.29
N PRO A 338 -11.50 7.74 6.50
CA PRO A 338 -11.20 6.73 7.52
C PRO A 338 -10.03 5.82 7.07
N ASP A 339 -9.49 5.00 7.97
CA ASP A 339 -8.32 4.16 7.68
C ASP A 339 -8.57 3.18 6.52
N GLU A 340 -9.81 2.73 6.33
CA GLU A 340 -10.21 1.85 5.24
C GLU A 340 -10.05 2.47 3.86
N PHE A 341 -9.99 3.80 3.75
CA PHE A 341 -9.74 4.52 2.50
C PHE A 341 -8.42 5.31 2.50
N SER A 342 -7.66 5.24 3.59
CA SER A 342 -6.45 6.05 3.76
C SER A 342 -5.23 5.41 3.10
N ASP A 343 -4.40 6.25 2.48
CA ASP A 343 -3.04 5.86 2.13
C ASP A 343 -2.15 5.77 3.39
N VAL A 344 -1.13 4.91 3.32
CA VAL A 344 -0.16 4.66 4.40
C VAL A 344 0.50 5.92 4.97
N HIS A 345 0.55 7.03 4.24
CA HIS A 345 1.14 8.28 4.70
C HIS A 345 0.29 9.01 5.75
N PHE A 346 -1.03 8.81 5.73
CA PHE A 346 -1.95 9.49 6.64
C PHE A 346 -2.96 8.56 7.32
N MET A 347 -2.92 7.26 7.04
CA MET A 347 -3.50 6.21 7.88
C MET A 347 -3.03 6.37 9.34
N SER A 348 -3.88 6.00 10.31
CA SER A 348 -3.52 6.00 11.72
C SER A 348 -2.32 5.09 11.99
N GLN A 349 -1.51 5.45 12.99
CA GLN A 349 -0.36 4.63 13.38
C GLN A 349 -0.82 3.34 14.06
N THR A 350 -1.96 3.39 14.74
CA THR A 350 -2.67 2.25 15.32
C THR A 350 -3.00 1.20 14.26
N ALA A 351 -3.54 1.61 13.10
CA ALA A 351 -3.88 0.69 12.02
C ALA A 351 -2.66 -0.10 11.51
N HIS A 352 -1.47 0.52 11.49
CA HIS A 352 -0.23 -0.17 11.13
C HIS A 352 0.16 -1.25 12.15
N LEU A 353 -0.20 -1.08 13.42
CA LEU A 353 0.13 -1.98 14.53
C LEU A 353 -1.03 -2.90 14.94
N THR A 354 -2.16 -2.84 14.25
CA THR A 354 -3.34 -3.66 14.57
C THR A 354 -3.43 -4.86 13.64
N LEU A 355 -3.65 -6.03 14.24
CA LEU A 355 -4.06 -7.27 13.57
C LEU A 355 -5.52 -7.59 13.90
N PRO A 356 -6.16 -8.58 13.24
CA PRO A 356 -7.51 -9.01 13.60
C PRO A 356 -7.68 -9.36 15.09
N GLU A 357 -6.62 -9.83 15.76
CA GLU A 357 -6.60 -10.17 17.18
C GLU A 357 -6.51 -8.95 18.10
N GLY A 358 -6.14 -7.78 17.57
CA GLY A 358 -5.97 -6.53 18.32
C GLY A 358 -4.65 -5.82 18.05
N LEU A 359 -4.37 -4.81 18.88
CA LEU A 359 -3.11 -4.07 18.84
C LEU A 359 -1.93 -4.98 19.22
N ARG A 360 -0.85 -4.92 18.44
CA ARG A 360 0.38 -5.69 18.67
C ARG A 360 1.14 -5.15 19.88
N ASP A 361 1.39 -6.03 20.84
CA ASP A 361 2.15 -5.76 22.07
C ASP A 361 3.61 -6.25 22.01
N ASP A 362 3.97 -7.01 20.98
CA ASP A 362 5.31 -7.56 20.77
C ASP A 362 6.30 -6.57 20.10
N PHE A 363 5.85 -5.34 19.84
CA PHE A 363 6.68 -4.26 19.33
C PHE A 363 7.16 -3.34 20.46
N THR A 364 8.46 -3.09 20.52
CA THR A 364 9.00 -1.98 21.29
C THR A 364 8.66 -0.67 20.57
N LEU A 365 7.89 0.21 21.23
CA LEU A 365 7.50 1.50 20.67
C LEU A 365 8.47 2.58 21.12
N LEU A 366 9.13 3.22 20.15
CA LEU A 366 10.00 4.38 20.36
C LEU A 366 9.27 5.66 19.94
N ARG A 367 9.61 6.80 20.53
CA ARG A 367 8.96 8.09 20.23
C ARG A 367 9.86 8.98 19.39
N LEU A 368 9.31 9.54 18.31
CA LEU A 368 10.05 10.50 17.50
C LEU A 368 10.41 11.77 18.30
N GLU A 369 9.60 12.14 19.28
CA GLU A 369 9.85 13.26 20.17
C GLU A 369 11.15 13.10 20.98
N ASN A 370 11.52 11.86 21.30
CA ASN A 370 12.72 11.49 22.05
C ASN A 370 13.72 10.69 21.20
N PHE A 371 13.67 10.85 19.87
CA PHE A 371 14.30 9.94 18.91
C PHE A 371 15.75 9.57 19.25
N ALA A 372 16.60 10.56 19.57
CA ALA A 372 18.01 10.29 19.84
C ALA A 372 18.22 9.44 21.10
N ASP A 373 17.50 9.73 22.17
CA ASP A 373 17.66 9.05 23.46
C ASP A 373 17.00 7.67 23.44
N ASP A 374 15.81 7.56 22.84
CA ASP A 374 15.10 6.30 22.66
C ASP A 374 15.89 5.33 21.77
N MET A 375 16.42 5.82 20.64
CA MET A 375 17.22 4.98 19.73
C MET A 375 18.52 4.53 20.39
N LYS A 376 19.27 5.43 21.05
CA LYS A 376 20.50 5.05 21.76
C LYS A 376 20.23 4.02 22.85
N SER A 377 19.18 4.22 23.65
CA SER A 377 18.82 3.30 24.73
C SER A 377 18.41 1.93 24.19
N PHE A 378 17.57 1.91 23.15
CA PHE A 378 17.11 0.68 22.50
C PHE A 378 18.27 -0.13 21.91
N PHE A 379 19.13 0.51 21.11
CA PHE A 379 20.25 -0.18 20.48
C PHE A 379 21.36 -0.55 21.47
N SER A 380 21.59 0.24 22.52
CA SER A 380 22.50 -0.12 23.60
C SER A 380 22.06 -1.39 24.33
N ALA A 381 20.75 -1.57 24.56
CA ALA A 381 20.21 -2.80 25.11
C ALA A 381 20.42 -4.03 24.21
N LEU A 382 20.60 -3.82 22.90
CA LEU A 382 20.97 -4.86 21.92
C LEU A 382 22.49 -5.05 21.78
N GLY A 383 23.30 -4.37 22.58
CA GLY A 383 24.76 -4.40 22.51
C GLY A 383 25.32 -3.64 21.30
N GLU A 384 24.55 -2.70 20.74
CA GLU A 384 24.97 -1.86 19.63
C GLU A 384 25.28 -0.43 20.08
N ASP A 385 26.37 0.10 19.54
CA ASP A 385 26.66 1.52 19.58
C ASP A 385 26.35 2.11 18.20
N ILE A 386 25.46 3.10 18.16
CA ILE A 386 24.92 3.68 16.93
C ILE A 386 25.21 5.17 16.85
N GLU A 387 25.46 5.66 15.64
CA GLU A 387 25.57 7.10 15.40
C GLU A 387 24.21 7.64 14.94
N ILE A 388 23.68 8.62 15.69
CA ILE A 388 22.46 9.32 15.30
C ILE A 388 22.83 10.38 14.25
N PRO A 389 22.21 10.37 13.06
CA PRO A 389 22.57 11.32 12.00
C PRO A 389 22.29 12.76 12.43
N HIS A 390 23.35 13.59 12.45
CA HIS A 390 23.28 15.04 12.67
C HIS A 390 22.78 15.77 11.42
N LYS A 391 21.57 15.49 10.93
CA LYS A 391 20.88 16.26 9.87
C LYS A 391 19.58 15.53 9.53
N ASN A 392 18.48 15.94 10.16
CA ASN A 392 17.12 15.74 9.62
C ASN A 392 16.10 16.48 10.51
N LYS A 393 16.32 17.78 10.78
CA LYS A 393 15.19 18.63 11.11
C LYS A 393 14.39 18.87 9.83
N SER A 394 13.44 17.97 9.56
CA SER A 394 12.47 18.13 8.47
C SER A 394 11.50 19.29 8.73
N ARG A 395 11.50 19.83 9.95
CA ARG A 395 10.78 21.02 10.36
C ARG A 395 11.65 22.25 10.05
N PRO A 396 11.16 23.24 9.27
CA PRO A 396 11.84 24.52 9.17
C PRO A 396 12.01 25.10 10.58
N ASP A 397 13.19 25.64 10.91
CA ASP A 397 13.51 26.15 12.26
C ASP A 397 12.55 27.24 12.76
N LYS A 398 11.67 27.76 11.90
CA LYS A 398 10.73 28.86 12.18
C LYS A 398 9.26 28.45 12.33
N VAL A 399 8.87 27.20 12.05
CA VAL A 399 7.45 26.80 12.08
C VAL A 399 7.16 26.07 13.38
N ASP A 400 6.17 26.51 14.15
CA ASP A 400 5.52 25.74 15.20
C ASP A 400 4.26 25.09 14.68
N TYR A 401 4.34 23.81 14.33
CA TYR A 401 3.20 23.09 13.76
C TYR A 401 1.93 23.22 14.59
N ILE A 402 2.02 23.25 15.93
CA ILE A 402 0.81 23.38 16.74
C ILE A 402 0.27 24.80 16.64
N LYS A 403 1.11 25.82 16.90
CA LYS A 403 0.66 27.22 16.97
C LYS A 403 0.32 27.82 15.62
N ASP A 404 1.04 27.43 14.57
CA ASP A 404 0.96 28.06 13.26
C ASP A 404 -0.12 27.43 12.38
N TYR A 405 -0.42 26.13 12.58
CA TYR A 405 -1.31 25.41 11.68
C TYR A 405 -2.67 25.07 12.29
N TYR A 406 -2.77 24.83 13.60
CA TYR A 406 -4.00 24.32 14.20
C TYR A 406 -4.89 25.41 14.79
N THR A 407 -6.16 25.36 14.40
CA THR A 407 -7.26 26.03 15.11
C THR A 407 -7.93 25.05 16.07
N PRO A 408 -8.73 25.52 17.05
CA PRO A 408 -9.49 24.62 17.94
C PRO A 408 -10.39 23.63 17.20
N GLU A 409 -10.94 24.04 16.05
CA GLU A 409 -11.75 23.18 15.21
C GLU A 409 -10.93 22.05 14.57
N LEU A 410 -9.74 22.38 14.02
CA LEU A 410 -8.85 21.36 13.45
C LEU A 410 -8.32 20.40 14.51
N ILE A 411 -8.06 20.88 15.73
CA ILE A 411 -7.68 20.03 16.86
C ILE A 411 -8.76 18.98 17.13
N LYS A 412 -10.04 19.40 17.20
CA LYS A 412 -11.16 18.48 17.40
C LYS A 412 -11.21 17.41 16.30
N LEU A 413 -11.06 17.80 15.03
CA LEU A 413 -11.04 16.87 13.91
C LEU A 413 -9.90 15.86 14.02
N VAL A 414 -8.70 16.29 14.40
CA VAL A 414 -7.55 15.38 14.58
C VAL A 414 -7.73 14.47 15.80
N ASN A 415 -8.33 14.98 16.89
CA ASN A 415 -8.66 14.19 18.09
C ASN A 415 -9.61 13.05 17.75
N GLU A 416 -10.63 13.32 16.93
CA GLU A 416 -11.59 12.32 16.48
C GLU A 416 -10.95 11.34 15.49
N ARG A 417 -10.24 11.84 14.48
CA ARG A 417 -9.65 11.02 13.41
C ARG A 417 -8.57 10.05 13.89
N TYR A 418 -7.73 10.49 14.82
CA TYR A 418 -6.60 9.70 15.34
C TYR A 418 -6.76 9.35 16.82
N LYS A 419 -8.01 9.27 17.30
CA LYS A 419 -8.33 8.97 18.70
C LYS A 419 -7.56 7.78 19.25
N ASP A 420 -7.50 6.70 18.47
CA ASP A 420 -6.84 5.47 18.90
C ASP A 420 -5.31 5.64 18.99
N ASP A 421 -4.68 6.48 18.15
CA ASP A 421 -3.25 6.79 18.30
C ASP A 421 -2.96 7.51 19.62
N PHE A 422 -3.84 8.44 20.02
CA PHE A 422 -3.69 9.13 21.30
C PHE A 422 -3.80 8.16 22.47
N ILE A 423 -4.81 7.30 22.45
CA ILE A 423 -5.08 6.33 23.52
C ILE A 423 -3.97 5.27 23.57
N ASN A 424 -3.69 4.60 22.45
CA ASN A 424 -2.80 3.44 22.40
C ASN A 424 -1.33 3.81 22.65
N PHE A 425 -0.92 5.03 22.27
CA PHE A 425 0.46 5.49 22.43
C PHE A 425 0.61 6.52 23.55
N GLY A 426 -0.42 6.73 24.38
CA GLY A 426 -0.37 7.61 25.54
C GLY A 426 0.01 9.05 25.19
N TYR A 427 -0.52 9.59 24.09
CA TYR A 427 -0.40 11.01 23.77
C TYR A 427 -1.61 11.77 24.35
N GLU A 428 -1.37 13.01 24.77
CA GLU A 428 -2.43 13.89 25.27
C GLU A 428 -3.25 14.46 24.12
N PHE A 429 -4.57 14.54 24.35
CA PHE A 429 -5.48 15.36 23.55
C PHE A 429 -5.27 16.83 23.92
N LEU A 430 -5.19 17.70 22.92
CA LEU A 430 -5.19 19.16 23.06
C LEU A 430 -6.62 19.73 23.11
#